data_AF-A0A9D6I6G5-F1
#
_entry.id   AF-A0A9D6I6G5-F1
#
_cell.length_a   1.000
_cell.length_b   1.000
_cell.length_c   1.000
_cell.angle_alpha   90.00
_cell.angle_beta   90.00
_cell.angle_gamma   90.00
#
_symmetry.space_group_name_H-M   'P 1'
#
loop_
_entity.id
_entity.type
_entity.pdbx_description
1 polymer ?
#
loop_
_entity_poly.entity_id
_entity_poly.type
_entity_poly.pdbx_seq_one_letter_code
_entity_poly.pdbx_strand_id
1 'polypeptide(L)'
;MRARALMLQGTGSHVGKSLLVAGLCRLFHRAGVRAAPFKAQNMALNAYVTRDGGEIGWAQAVQAEAAGLEPTVDMNPILLKPQTGGSQVIVHGKVWATLAPEEYYRRRAELWDAVRASYRRLAAVHKLVIIEGAGSPAEPNLMAHDLANMAVARLARAPVLLVGDIDRGGAFAALLGTLALLPPGDRRRVRG
;
A
#
# COMPACT_ATOMS: atom_id res chain seq x y z
N MET A 1 8.32 18.27 12.50
CA MET A 1 9.18 17.41 11.66
C MET A 1 8.31 16.53 10.78
N ARG A 2 8.61 16.39 9.48
CA ARG A 2 7.88 15.49 8.57
C ARG A 2 8.30 14.04 8.85
N ALA A 3 7.37 13.11 8.95
CA ALA A 3 7.69 11.69 9.12
C ALA A 3 8.63 11.21 8.01
N ARG A 4 9.55 10.30 8.35
CA ARG A 4 10.28 9.50 7.35
C ARG A 4 9.32 8.48 6.74
N ALA A 5 9.62 8.00 5.55
CA ALA A 5 8.84 6.94 4.91
C ALA A 5 9.78 5.90 4.30
N LEU A 6 9.32 4.66 4.25
CA LEU A 6 9.96 3.55 3.54
C LEU A 6 8.86 2.78 2.82
N MET A 7 9.01 2.53 1.52
CA MET A 7 8.01 1.80 0.75
C MET A 7 8.54 0.45 0.28
N LEU A 8 7.71 -0.58 0.37
CA LEU A 8 7.96 -1.91 -0.14
C LEU A 8 7.04 -2.18 -1.32
N GLN A 9 7.61 -2.36 -2.51
CA GLN A 9 6.89 -2.76 -3.71
C GLN A 9 7.36 -4.15 -4.14
N GLY A 10 6.52 -4.88 -4.85
CA GLY A 10 6.80 -6.26 -5.23
C GLY A 10 7.08 -6.34 -6.71
N THR A 11 7.72 -7.40 -7.17
CA THR A 11 7.74 -7.74 -8.60
C THR A 11 6.41 -8.37 -9.07
N GLY A 12 5.50 -8.66 -8.12
CA GLY A 12 4.17 -9.18 -8.39
C GLY A 12 3.32 -9.29 -7.11
N SER A 13 2.19 -9.98 -7.22
CA SER A 13 1.36 -10.35 -6.08
C SER A 13 1.99 -11.51 -5.29
N HIS A 14 1.71 -11.59 -3.99
CA HIS A 14 2.15 -12.69 -3.10
C HIS A 14 3.66 -12.90 -2.91
N VAL A 15 4.50 -11.94 -3.31
CA VAL A 15 5.97 -11.99 -3.06
C VAL A 15 6.40 -11.72 -1.60
N GLY A 16 5.49 -11.81 -0.62
CA GLY A 16 5.83 -11.62 0.80
C GLY A 16 5.85 -10.17 1.33
N LYS A 17 5.43 -9.17 0.54
CA LYS A 17 5.41 -7.74 0.95
C LYS A 17 4.76 -7.52 2.32
N SER A 18 3.54 -8.02 2.52
CA SER A 18 2.76 -7.74 3.73
C SER A 18 3.43 -8.27 4.99
N LEU A 19 4.11 -9.42 4.88
CA LEU A 19 4.90 -10.02 5.96
C LEU A 19 6.14 -9.18 6.27
N LEU A 20 6.87 -8.73 5.24
CA LEU A 20 8.03 -7.86 5.42
C LEU A 20 7.64 -6.51 6.07
N VAL A 21 6.52 -5.91 5.64
CA VAL A 21 5.99 -4.69 6.26
C VAL A 21 5.64 -4.94 7.74
N ALA A 22 4.98 -6.04 8.07
CA ALA A 22 4.69 -6.39 9.47
C ALA A 22 5.97 -6.61 10.29
N GLY A 23 6.97 -7.30 9.73
CA GLY A 23 8.27 -7.52 10.36
C GLY A 23 9.02 -6.21 10.62
N LEU A 24 9.02 -5.28 9.67
CA LEU A 24 9.59 -3.94 9.84
C LEU A 24 8.83 -3.14 10.89
N CYS A 25 7.49 -3.17 10.88
CA CYS A 25 6.68 -2.54 11.93
C CYS A 25 7.07 -3.06 13.31
N ARG A 26 7.21 -4.38 13.47
CA ARG A 26 7.62 -5.01 14.73
C ARG A 26 9.05 -4.64 15.13
N LEU A 27 9.98 -4.61 14.19
CA LEU A 27 11.37 -4.21 14.41
C LEU A 27 11.43 -2.78 14.96
N PHE A 28 10.76 -1.83 14.30
CA PHE A 28 10.77 -0.43 14.71
C PHE A 28 10.04 -0.20 16.03
N HIS A 29 8.94 -0.92 16.27
CA HIS A 29 8.25 -0.88 17.56
C HIS A 29 9.18 -1.32 18.70
N ARG A 30 9.89 -2.45 18.55
CA ARG A 30 10.88 -2.94 19.53
C ARG A 30 12.05 -1.97 19.74
N ALA A 31 12.39 -1.19 18.73
CA ALA A 31 13.41 -0.15 18.80
C ALA A 31 12.88 1.20 19.35
N GLY A 32 11.63 1.28 19.82
CA GLY A 32 11.03 2.52 20.35
C GLY A 32 10.72 3.57 19.29
N VAL A 33 10.70 3.20 18.00
CA VAL A 33 10.35 4.09 16.89
C VAL A 33 8.84 4.01 16.63
N ARG A 34 8.16 5.16 16.72
CA ARG A 34 6.74 5.30 16.35
C ARG A 34 6.56 5.18 14.83
N ALA A 35 6.45 3.95 14.34
CA ALA A 35 6.20 3.62 12.94
C ALA A 35 4.72 3.25 12.73
N ALA A 36 4.10 3.73 11.65
CA ALA A 36 2.76 3.31 11.25
C ALA A 36 2.78 2.59 9.89
N PRO A 37 2.01 1.52 9.70
CA PRO A 37 1.82 0.92 8.39
C PRO A 37 0.87 1.76 7.54
N PHE A 38 1.04 1.68 6.22
CA PHE A 38 0.15 2.33 5.26
C PHE A 38 0.06 1.54 3.96
N LYS A 39 -1.15 1.21 3.51
CA LYS A 39 -1.41 0.64 2.19
C LYS A 39 -2.56 1.41 1.55
N ALA A 40 -2.24 2.26 0.58
CA ALA A 40 -3.20 3.18 -0.04
C ALA A 40 -4.45 2.47 -0.56
N GLN A 41 -4.25 1.32 -1.21
CA GLN A 41 -5.33 0.49 -1.73
C GLN A 41 -5.04 -0.98 -1.44
N ASN A 42 -6.04 -1.68 -0.91
CA ASN A 42 -6.04 -3.13 -0.77
C ASN A 42 -7.23 -3.72 -1.52
N MET A 43 -7.15 -5.01 -1.84
CA MET A 43 -8.24 -5.80 -2.41
C MET A 43 -8.35 -7.10 -1.62
N ALA A 44 -9.46 -7.26 -0.89
CA ALA A 44 -9.73 -8.43 -0.07
C ALA A 44 -11.25 -8.61 0.10
N LEU A 45 -11.71 -9.86 0.07
CA LEU A 45 -13.12 -10.19 0.34
C LEU A 45 -13.49 -9.95 1.81
N ASN A 46 -12.62 -10.43 2.71
CA ASN A 46 -12.79 -10.29 4.15
C ASN A 46 -12.04 -9.05 4.64
N ALA A 47 -12.67 -8.31 5.55
CA ALA A 47 -12.12 -7.11 6.17
C ALA A 47 -12.01 -7.29 7.69
N TYR A 48 -11.09 -6.56 8.29
CA TYR A 48 -11.06 -6.30 9.73
C TYR A 48 -11.94 -5.09 10.02
N VAL A 49 -12.75 -5.17 11.07
CA VAL A 49 -13.59 -4.06 11.55
C VAL A 49 -12.82 -3.34 12.64
N THR A 50 -12.41 -2.10 12.36
CA THR A 50 -11.78 -1.21 13.32
C THR A 50 -12.72 -0.91 14.49
N ARG A 51 -12.16 -0.45 15.62
CA ARG A 51 -12.93 -0.11 16.83
C ARG A 51 -14.10 0.86 16.55
N ASP A 52 -13.92 1.77 15.59
CA ASP A 52 -14.92 2.77 15.20
C ASP A 52 -15.90 2.27 14.13
N GLY A 53 -15.91 0.96 13.85
CA GLY A 53 -16.82 0.29 12.91
C GLY A 53 -16.42 0.40 11.43
N GLY A 54 -15.28 1.02 11.12
CA GLY A 54 -14.77 1.12 9.74
C GLY A 54 -14.02 -0.13 9.29
N GLU A 55 -14.06 -0.43 8.00
CA GLU A 55 -13.39 -1.61 7.43
C GLU A 55 -11.98 -1.32 6.87
N ILE A 56 -11.04 -2.24 7.12
CA ILE A 56 -9.70 -2.27 6.50
C ILE A 56 -9.31 -3.70 6.12
N GLY A 57 -8.29 -3.87 5.26
CA GLY A 57 -7.73 -5.19 4.99
C GLY A 57 -7.06 -5.82 6.22
N TRP A 58 -7.22 -7.13 6.39
CA TRP A 58 -6.60 -7.91 7.50
C TRP A 58 -5.08 -7.77 7.56
N ALA A 59 -4.41 -7.70 6.41
CA ALA A 59 -2.97 -7.48 6.34
C ALA A 59 -2.57 -6.18 7.05
N GLN A 60 -3.36 -5.10 6.91
CA GLN A 60 -3.07 -3.83 7.57
C GLN A 60 -3.40 -3.87 9.07
N ALA A 61 -4.42 -4.62 9.48
CA ALA A 61 -4.69 -4.85 10.90
C ALA A 61 -3.52 -5.56 11.58
N VAL A 62 -3.00 -6.63 10.98
CA VAL A 62 -1.82 -7.36 11.48
C VAL A 62 -0.58 -6.47 11.51
N GLN A 63 -0.39 -5.63 10.49
CA GLN A 63 0.72 -4.67 10.47
C GLN A 63 0.61 -3.61 11.57
N ALA A 64 -0.62 -3.15 11.88
CA ALA A 64 -0.88 -2.21 12.96
C ALA A 64 -0.55 -2.82 14.31
N GLU A 65 -1.02 -4.04 14.54
CA GLU A 65 -0.70 -4.82 15.75
C GLU A 65 0.82 -5.03 15.89
N ALA A 66 1.50 -5.38 14.79
CA ALA A 66 2.96 -5.52 14.78
C ALA A 66 3.68 -4.21 15.16
N ALA A 67 3.11 -3.06 14.77
CA ALA A 67 3.60 -1.73 15.16
C ALA A 67 3.22 -1.34 16.61
N GLY A 68 2.43 -2.14 17.31
CA GLY A 68 1.86 -1.81 18.62
C GLY A 68 0.84 -0.68 18.56
N LEU A 69 0.07 -0.61 17.47
CA LEU A 69 -0.94 0.41 17.22
C LEU A 69 -2.32 -0.21 17.06
N GLU A 70 -3.34 0.55 17.44
CA GLU A 70 -4.73 0.23 17.10
C GLU A 70 -4.93 0.36 15.58
N PRO A 71 -5.57 -0.62 14.92
CA PRO A 71 -5.88 -0.52 13.49
C PRO A 71 -6.87 0.62 13.21
N THR A 72 -6.56 1.46 12.22
CA THR A 72 -7.43 2.57 11.79
C THR A 72 -7.62 2.58 10.28
N VAL A 73 -8.72 3.18 9.82
CA VAL A 73 -9.04 3.32 8.39
C VAL A 73 -7.99 4.13 7.61
N ASP A 74 -7.17 4.92 8.30
CA ASP A 74 -6.08 5.66 7.66
C ASP A 74 -4.93 4.76 7.21
N MET A 75 -4.77 3.58 7.83
CA MET A 75 -3.75 2.61 7.43
C MET A 75 -4.12 1.90 6.11
N ASN A 76 -5.40 1.86 5.77
CA ASN A 76 -5.90 1.37 4.48
C ASN A 76 -7.14 2.18 4.03
N PRO A 77 -6.94 3.34 3.40
CA PRO A 77 -8.05 4.25 3.11
C PRO A 77 -8.97 3.76 1.99
N ILE A 78 -8.48 2.87 1.11
CA ILE A 78 -9.27 2.29 0.03
C ILE A 78 -9.20 0.77 0.12
N LEU A 79 -10.35 0.13 0.29
CA LEU A 79 -10.49 -1.32 0.26
C LEU A 79 -11.47 -1.70 -0.85
N LEU A 80 -11.02 -2.55 -1.77
CA LEU A 80 -11.87 -3.16 -2.78
C LEU A 80 -12.30 -4.53 -2.29
N LYS A 81 -13.61 -4.77 -2.21
CA LYS A 81 -14.20 -6.07 -1.94
C LYS A 81 -14.77 -6.64 -3.24
N PRO A 82 -14.10 -7.61 -3.88
CA PRO A 82 -14.56 -8.18 -5.13
C PRO A 82 -15.93 -8.85 -4.98
N GLN A 83 -16.77 -8.75 -6.00
CA GLN A 83 -18.06 -9.43 -6.08
C GLN A 83 -18.42 -9.70 -7.54
N THR A 84 -19.49 -10.45 -7.79
CA THR A 84 -19.97 -10.71 -9.15
C THR A 84 -20.21 -9.40 -9.89
N GLY A 85 -19.56 -9.22 -11.05
CA GLY A 85 -19.71 -8.04 -11.89
C GLY A 85 -18.93 -6.79 -11.45
N GLY A 86 -18.12 -6.85 -10.39
CA GLY A 86 -17.34 -5.68 -9.97
C GLY A 86 -16.73 -5.76 -8.58
N SER A 87 -16.66 -4.62 -7.90
CA SER A 87 -16.19 -4.52 -6.53
C SER A 87 -16.98 -3.48 -5.76
N GLN A 88 -17.28 -3.79 -4.50
CA GLN A 88 -17.65 -2.77 -3.54
C GLN A 88 -16.39 -2.00 -3.16
N VAL A 89 -16.42 -0.69 -3.39
CA VAL A 89 -15.34 0.25 -3.10
C VAL A 89 -15.62 0.86 -1.75
N ILE A 90 -14.77 0.55 -0.78
CA ILE A 90 -14.80 1.12 0.57
C ILE A 90 -13.79 2.26 0.63
N VAL A 91 -14.22 3.43 1.12
CA VAL A 91 -13.37 4.59 1.37
C VAL A 91 -13.48 4.98 2.84
N HIS A 92 -12.34 5.08 3.53
CA HIS A 92 -12.25 5.34 4.97
C HIS A 92 -13.22 4.47 5.80
N GLY A 93 -13.28 3.19 5.45
CA GLY A 93 -14.07 2.18 6.15
C GLY A 93 -15.57 2.18 5.86
N LYS A 94 -16.07 3.01 4.93
CA LYS A 94 -17.48 3.04 4.52
C LYS A 94 -17.65 2.75 3.04
N VAL A 95 -18.77 2.13 2.68
CA VAL A 95 -19.12 1.93 1.27
C VAL A 95 -19.23 3.28 0.58
N TRP A 96 -18.41 3.46 -0.46
CA TRP A 96 -18.43 4.65 -1.30
C TRP A 96 -19.25 4.39 -2.57
N ALA A 97 -19.01 3.26 -3.23
CA ALA A 97 -19.77 2.82 -4.39
C ALA A 97 -19.60 1.32 -4.64
N THR A 98 -20.44 0.76 -5.49
CA THR A 98 -20.22 -0.56 -6.10
C THR A 98 -20.00 -0.33 -7.58
N LEU A 99 -18.82 -0.72 -8.10
CA LEU A 99 -18.42 -0.40 -9.46
C LEU A 99 -18.00 -1.64 -10.24
N ALA A 100 -18.36 -1.68 -11.52
CA ALA A 100 -17.73 -2.57 -12.48
C ALA A 100 -16.24 -2.20 -12.66
N PRO A 101 -15.37 -3.14 -13.09
CA PRO A 101 -13.94 -2.89 -13.21
C PRO A 101 -13.59 -1.66 -14.06
N GLU A 102 -14.23 -1.49 -15.21
CA GLU A 102 -13.99 -0.39 -16.15
C GLU A 102 -14.40 0.95 -15.54
N GLU A 103 -15.53 0.98 -14.83
CA GLU A 103 -15.97 2.17 -14.14
C GLU A 103 -15.03 2.54 -12.99
N TYR A 104 -14.56 1.55 -12.23
CA TYR A 104 -13.55 1.76 -11.20
C TYR A 104 -12.28 2.40 -11.76
N TYR A 105 -11.76 1.91 -12.90
CA TYR A 105 -10.58 2.50 -13.53
C TYR A 105 -10.79 3.94 -14.00
N ARG A 106 -11.99 4.31 -14.46
CA ARG A 106 -12.32 5.70 -14.82
C ARG A 106 -12.40 6.61 -13.59
N ARG A 107 -12.94 6.10 -12.48
CA ARG A 107 -13.26 6.89 -11.28
C ARG A 107 -12.18 6.88 -10.20
N ARG A 108 -11.17 6.00 -10.27
CA ARG A 108 -10.13 5.87 -9.23
C ARG A 108 -9.38 7.15 -8.90
N ALA A 109 -9.30 8.11 -9.83
CA ALA A 109 -8.69 9.41 -9.58
C ALA A 109 -9.45 10.22 -8.50
N GLU A 110 -10.77 10.04 -8.38
CA GLU A 110 -11.61 10.64 -7.33
C GLU A 110 -11.15 10.21 -5.92
N LEU A 111 -10.52 9.04 -5.81
CA LEU A 111 -10.11 8.44 -4.54
C LEU A 111 -8.74 8.94 -4.05
N TRP A 112 -7.99 9.67 -4.89
CA TRP A 112 -6.64 10.11 -4.54
C TRP A 112 -6.60 11.02 -3.33
N ASP A 113 -7.63 11.85 -3.12
CA ASP A 113 -7.71 12.72 -1.95
C ASP A 113 -7.86 11.95 -0.64
N ALA A 114 -8.55 10.81 -0.65
CA ALA A 114 -8.62 9.93 0.51
C ALA A 114 -7.23 9.39 0.87
N VAL A 115 -6.46 8.96 -0.12
CA VAL A 115 -5.07 8.49 0.05
C VAL A 115 -4.18 9.60 0.61
N ARG A 116 -4.24 10.80 0.03
CA ARG A 116 -3.45 11.96 0.47
C ARG A 116 -3.76 12.35 1.91
N ALA A 117 -5.05 12.41 2.26
CA ALA A 117 -5.48 12.80 3.59
C ALA A 117 -5.02 11.80 4.66
N SER A 118 -5.22 10.49 4.42
CA SER A 118 -4.81 9.44 5.35
C SER A 118 -3.29 9.39 5.55
N TYR A 119 -2.52 9.44 4.46
CA TYR A 119 -1.06 9.49 4.58
C TYR A 119 -0.59 10.71 5.39
N ARG A 120 -1.19 11.89 5.15
CA ARG A 120 -0.84 13.12 5.89
C ARG A 120 -1.16 13.02 7.38
N ARG A 121 -2.32 12.46 7.74
CA ARG A 121 -2.70 12.24 9.15
C ARG A 121 -1.71 11.31 9.85
N LEU A 122 -1.37 10.18 9.22
CA LEU A 122 -0.38 9.24 9.78
C LEU A 122 1.00 9.90 9.90
N ALA A 123 1.46 10.60 8.86
CA ALA A 123 2.75 11.27 8.82
C ALA A 123 2.87 12.49 9.76
N ALA A 124 1.73 13.03 10.24
CA ALA A 124 1.72 14.12 11.21
C ALA A 124 2.01 13.65 12.64
N VAL A 125 1.63 12.41 12.98
CA VAL A 125 1.70 11.90 14.37
C VAL A 125 2.76 10.81 14.57
N HIS A 126 3.22 10.17 13.50
CA HIS A 126 4.27 9.13 13.53
C HIS A 126 5.64 9.67 13.09
N LYS A 127 6.72 9.02 13.55
CA LYS A 127 8.08 9.36 13.11
C LYS A 127 8.44 8.69 11.78
N LEU A 128 7.82 7.54 11.50
CA LEU A 128 8.07 6.71 10.32
C LEU A 128 6.75 6.16 9.78
N VAL A 129 6.61 6.10 8.46
CA VAL A 129 5.51 5.38 7.79
C VAL A 129 6.10 4.26 6.92
N ILE A 130 5.70 3.02 7.19
CA ILE A 130 6.08 1.85 6.38
C ILE A 130 4.96 1.60 5.39
N ILE A 131 5.26 1.78 4.10
CA ILE A 131 4.26 1.79 3.04
C ILE A 131 4.31 0.46 2.29
N GLU A 132 3.17 -0.20 2.15
CA GLU A 132 3.01 -1.37 1.29
C GLU A 132 2.44 -0.97 -0.07
N GLY A 133 3.16 -1.28 -1.16
CA GLY A 133 2.65 -1.18 -2.53
C GLY A 133 1.65 -2.28 -2.88
N ALA A 134 1.01 -2.17 -4.03
CA ALA A 134 0.09 -3.18 -4.56
C ALA A 134 0.67 -3.84 -5.81
N GLY A 135 0.81 -5.17 -5.80
CA GLY A 135 1.36 -5.90 -6.94
C GLY A 135 2.74 -5.39 -7.38
N SER A 136 2.92 -5.29 -8.71
CA SER A 136 4.08 -4.69 -9.38
C SER A 136 3.86 -3.19 -9.65
N PRO A 137 4.88 -2.34 -9.46
CA PRO A 137 4.81 -0.93 -9.85
C PRO A 137 5.03 -0.69 -11.34
N ALA A 138 5.39 -1.74 -12.09
CA ALA A 138 5.82 -1.68 -13.47
C ALA A 138 4.81 -2.35 -14.41
N GLU A 139 3.52 -2.01 -14.23
CA GLU A 139 2.43 -2.47 -15.08
C GLU A 139 2.01 -1.33 -16.02
N PRO A 140 2.49 -1.26 -17.28
CA PRO A 140 2.36 -0.07 -18.12
C PRO A 140 0.92 0.42 -18.28
N ASN A 141 -0.04 -0.50 -18.34
CA ASN A 141 -1.47 -0.24 -18.39
C ASN A 141 -2.03 0.45 -17.13
N LEU A 142 -1.37 0.35 -15.99
CA LEU A 142 -1.84 0.89 -14.71
C LEU A 142 -1.10 2.16 -14.28
N MET A 143 0.15 2.36 -14.74
CA MET A 143 1.05 3.42 -14.28
C MET A 143 0.50 4.83 -14.44
N ALA A 144 -0.23 5.11 -15.53
CA ALA A 144 -0.78 6.43 -15.81
C ALA A 144 -1.78 6.91 -14.76
N HIS A 145 -2.46 6.00 -14.06
CA HIS A 145 -3.35 6.37 -12.96
C HIS A 145 -3.12 5.52 -11.70
N ASP A 146 -1.85 5.25 -11.43
CA ASP A 146 -1.42 4.56 -10.21
C ASP A 146 -1.94 5.25 -8.95
N LEU A 147 -2.53 4.46 -8.06
CA LEU A 147 -3.09 4.88 -6.78
C LEU A 147 -2.35 4.29 -5.57
N ALA A 148 -1.46 3.31 -5.80
CA ALA A 148 -0.96 2.43 -4.75
C ALA A 148 0.57 2.27 -4.72
N ASN A 149 1.27 2.61 -5.80
CA ASN A 149 2.69 2.34 -5.98
C ASN A 149 3.53 3.63 -6.05
N MET A 150 4.09 3.96 -7.21
CA MET A 150 4.99 5.10 -7.39
C MET A 150 4.31 6.45 -7.14
N ALA A 151 3.00 6.58 -7.37
CA ALA A 151 2.25 7.76 -6.96
C ALA A 151 2.34 8.00 -5.45
N VAL A 152 2.21 6.93 -4.65
CA VAL A 152 2.35 6.97 -3.19
C VAL A 152 3.82 7.22 -2.79
N ALA A 153 4.78 6.58 -3.46
CA ALA A 153 6.20 6.84 -3.23
C ALA A 153 6.57 8.31 -3.46
N ARG A 154 6.00 8.94 -4.51
CA ARG A 154 6.16 10.37 -4.81
C ARG A 154 5.53 11.24 -3.72
N LEU A 155 4.27 10.96 -3.33
CA LEU A 155 3.57 11.65 -2.24
C LEU A 155 4.39 11.64 -0.94
N ALA A 156 4.89 10.47 -0.57
CA ALA A 156 5.63 10.24 0.66
C ALA A 156 7.10 10.70 0.60
N ARG A 157 7.62 10.97 -0.61
CA ARG A 157 9.06 11.11 -0.87
C ARG A 157 9.85 9.89 -0.35
N ALA A 158 9.26 8.71 -0.45
CA ALA A 158 9.83 7.48 0.11
C ALA A 158 10.89 6.88 -0.85
N PRO A 159 12.02 6.36 -0.32
CA PRO A 159 12.77 5.31 -0.99
C PRO A 159 11.92 4.03 -1.09
N VAL A 160 12.12 3.29 -2.18
CA VAL A 160 11.40 2.05 -2.48
C VAL A 160 12.37 0.88 -2.41
N LEU A 161 12.01 -0.16 -1.67
CA LEU A 161 12.64 -1.48 -1.75
C LEU A 161 11.78 -2.37 -2.65
N LEU A 162 12.41 -3.04 -3.62
CA LEU A 162 11.75 -4.04 -4.44
C LEU A 162 11.88 -5.42 -3.80
N VAL A 163 10.76 -6.13 -3.72
CA VAL A 163 10.66 -7.47 -3.15
C VAL A 163 10.43 -8.46 -4.28
N GLY A 164 11.35 -9.41 -4.43
CA GLY A 164 11.21 -10.56 -5.31
C GLY A 164 10.94 -11.85 -4.52
N ASP A 165 10.39 -12.85 -5.19
CA ASP A 165 10.16 -14.19 -4.66
C ASP A 165 11.15 -15.15 -5.33
N ILE A 166 12.08 -15.72 -4.56
CA ILE A 166 13.11 -16.63 -5.07
C ILE A 166 12.58 -18.04 -5.27
N ASP A 167 11.59 -18.45 -4.49
CA ASP A 167 11.08 -19.82 -4.48
C ASP A 167 10.31 -20.14 -5.76
N ARG A 168 9.68 -19.14 -6.37
CA ARG A 168 9.00 -19.30 -7.68
C ARG A 168 9.94 -19.35 -8.88
N GLY A 169 11.23 -19.11 -8.68
CA GLY A 169 12.20 -18.95 -9.77
C GLY A 169 12.03 -17.63 -10.54
N GLY A 170 13.05 -17.24 -11.31
CA GLY A 170 13.01 -16.02 -12.13
C GLY A 170 13.10 -14.70 -11.37
N ALA A 171 13.42 -14.71 -10.07
CA ALA A 171 13.47 -13.51 -9.22
C ALA A 171 14.32 -12.37 -9.81
N PHE A 172 15.51 -12.68 -10.33
CA PHE A 172 16.39 -11.69 -10.95
C PHE A 172 15.79 -11.08 -12.21
N ALA A 173 15.18 -11.90 -13.08
CA ALA A 173 14.51 -11.42 -14.28
C ALA A 173 13.33 -10.52 -13.93
N ALA A 174 12.56 -10.87 -12.90
CA ALA A 174 11.43 -10.07 -12.41
C ALA A 174 11.88 -8.72 -11.81
N LEU A 175 12.99 -8.71 -11.05
CA LEU A 175 13.58 -7.50 -10.48
C LEU A 175 14.13 -6.59 -11.59
N LEU A 176 14.92 -7.15 -12.51
CA LEU A 176 15.49 -6.41 -13.65
C LEU A 176 14.40 -5.88 -14.57
N GLY A 177 13.38 -6.69 -14.87
CA GLY A 177 12.22 -6.30 -15.67
C GLY A 177 11.46 -5.14 -15.02
N THR A 178 11.16 -5.24 -13.73
CA THR A 178 10.55 -4.14 -12.96
C THR A 178 11.38 -2.86 -13.07
N LEU A 179 12.70 -2.93 -12.86
CA LEU A 179 13.59 -1.77 -12.95
C LEU A 179 13.68 -1.17 -14.36
N ALA A 180 13.65 -2.01 -15.40
CA ALA A 180 13.74 -1.58 -16.78
C ALA A 180 12.47 -0.86 -17.25
N LEU A 181 11.31 -1.28 -16.77
CA LEU A 181 10.00 -0.72 -17.13
C LEU A 181 9.65 0.57 -16.37
N LEU A 182 10.33 0.84 -15.24
CA LEU A 182 10.10 2.07 -14.49
C LEU A 182 10.69 3.31 -15.20
N PRO A 183 9.94 4.42 -15.31
CA PRO A 183 10.47 5.70 -15.77
C PRO A 183 11.69 6.11 -14.95
N PRO A 184 12.69 6.78 -15.56
CA PRO A 184 13.94 7.13 -14.88
C PRO A 184 13.73 7.87 -13.54
N GLY A 185 12.71 8.72 -13.46
CA GLY A 185 12.35 9.44 -12.23
C GLY A 185 11.92 8.54 -11.07
N ASP A 186 11.14 7.50 -11.37
CA ASP A 186 10.66 6.53 -10.38
C ASP A 186 11.70 5.47 -10.08
N ARG A 187 12.45 5.02 -11.10
CA ARG A 187 13.58 4.10 -10.92
C ARG A 187 14.62 4.64 -9.93
N ARG A 188 14.89 5.95 -9.95
CA ARG A 188 15.77 6.61 -8.97
C ARG A 188 15.26 6.56 -7.53
N ARG A 189 13.99 6.24 -7.28
CA ARG A 189 13.46 6.05 -5.92
C ARG A 189 13.74 4.65 -5.39
N VAL A 190 13.98 3.69 -6.27
CA VAL A 190 14.38 2.34 -5.87
C VAL A 190 15.80 2.40 -5.29
N ARG A 191 15.96 1.84 -4.10
CA ARG A 191 17.21 1.85 -3.30
C ARG A 191 17.43 0.45 -2.72
N GLY A 192 18.68 0.17 -2.35
CA GLY A 192 19.12 -1.15 -1.88
C GLY A 192 19.90 -1.88 -2.96
#